data_AF-A0A965SL54-F1
#
_entry.id   AF-A0A965SL54-F1
#
_cell.length_a   1.000
_cell.length_b   1.000
_cell.length_c   1.000
_cell.angle_alpha   90.00
_cell.angle_beta   90.00
_cell.angle_gamma   90.00
#
_symmetry.space_group_name_H-M   'P 1'
#
loop_
_entity.id
_entity.type
_entity.pdbx_description
1 polymer ?
#
loop_
_entity_poly.entity_id
_entity_poly.type
_entity_poly.pdbx_seq_one_letter_code
_entity_poly.pdbx_strand_id
1 'polypeptide(L)' 'MAEAAGNKILADTQRPLHERSGIIWHLKIMPENGLEITQREHEAIFKAVIKRDAIGAKRAMETHLLSLHKRIIQATK' A
#
# COMPACT_ATOMS: atom_id res chain seq x y z
N MET A 1 -2.13 8.35 4.80
CA MET A 1 -2.43 7.67 6.08
C MET A 1 -1.41 7.98 7.17
N ALA A 2 -0.10 7.99 6.88
CA ALA A 2 0.91 8.25 7.92
C ALA A 2 0.77 9.65 8.57
N GLU A 3 0.43 10.69 7.82
CA GLU A 3 0.14 12.02 8.37
C GLU A 3 -1.10 12.02 9.28
N ALA A 4 -2.15 11.29 8.90
CA ALA A 4 -3.37 11.15 9.68
C ALA A 4 -3.16 10.39 11.01
N ALA A 5 -2.06 9.67 11.16
CA ALA A 5 -1.70 9.00 12.41
C ALA A 5 -1.21 9.96 13.50
N GLY A 6 -1.00 11.25 13.18
CA GLY A 6 -0.53 12.25 14.15
C GLY A 6 0.90 12.03 14.64
N ASN A 7 1.65 11.10 14.04
CA ASN A 7 3.01 10.76 14.41
C ASN A 7 3.98 11.18 13.29
N LYS A 8 4.68 12.30 13.53
CA LYS A 8 5.63 12.87 12.56
C LYS A 8 6.77 11.92 12.20
N ILE A 9 7.27 11.13 13.16
CA ILE A 9 8.34 10.17 12.91
C ILE A 9 7.89 9.10 11.91
N LEU A 10 6.67 8.56 12.09
CA LEU A 10 6.11 7.58 11.15
C LEU A 10 5.89 8.19 9.76
N ALA A 11 5.38 9.43 9.68
CA ALA A 11 5.17 10.12 8.42
C ALA A 11 6.47 10.37 7.67
N ASP A 12 7.50 10.89 8.36
CA ASP A 12 8.80 11.18 7.74
C ASP A 12 9.55 9.89 7.35
N THR A 13 9.39 8.81 8.11
CA THR A 13 9.98 7.51 7.78
C THR A 13 9.33 6.89 6.55
N GLN A 14 7.99 7.01 6.42
CA GLN A 14 7.23 6.38 5.34
C GLN A 14 7.33 7.13 4.01
N ARG A 15 7.51 8.46 4.04
CA ARG A 15 7.53 9.33 2.85
C ARG A 15 8.51 8.87 1.75
N PRO A 16 9.83 8.71 2.01
CA PRO A 16 10.77 8.32 0.96
C PRO A 16 10.51 6.92 0.40
N LEU A 17 10.01 6.00 1.23
CA LEU A 17 9.64 4.66 0.78
C LEU A 17 8.46 4.72 -0.19
N HIS A 18 7.43 5.52 0.15
CA HIS A 18 6.25 5.68 -0.69
C HIS A 18 6.56 6.34 -2.03
N GLU A 19 7.36 7.41 -2.03
CA GLU A 19 7.78 8.10 -3.25
C GLU A 19 8.53 7.16 -4.20
N ARG A 20 9.49 6.38 -3.67
CA ARG A 20 10.23 5.39 -4.46
C ARG A 20 9.34 4.26 -4.97
N SER A 21 8.45 3.75 -4.13
CA SER A 21 7.47 2.75 -4.54
C SER A 21 6.53 3.27 -5.63
N GLY A 22 6.12 4.54 -5.59
CA GLY A 22 5.28 5.17 -6.61
C GLY A 22 5.93 5.25 -7.99
N ILE A 23 7.25 5.48 -8.05
CA ILE A 23 7.99 5.48 -9.32
C ILE A 23 8.06 4.07 -9.91
N ILE A 24 8.43 3.08 -9.08
CA ILE A 24 8.48 1.68 -9.51
C ILE A 24 7.11 1.23 -10.00
N TRP A 25 6.06 1.60 -9.26
CA TRP A 25 4.67 1.35 -9.59
C TRP A 25 4.33 1.75 -11.03
N HIS A 26 4.51 3.04 -11.35
CA HIS A 26 4.08 3.59 -12.64
C HIS A 26 4.90 3.07 -13.82
N LEU A 27 6.17 2.76 -13.61
CA LEU A 27 7.10 2.50 -14.72
C LEU A 27 7.38 1.01 -14.98
N LYS A 28 7.18 0.13 -14.00
CA LYS A 28 7.69 -1.25 -14.10
C LYS A 28 6.73 -2.36 -13.73
N ILE A 29 5.82 -2.14 -12.78
CA ILE A 29 5.11 -3.26 -12.11
C ILE A 29 3.58 -3.16 -12.21
N MET A 30 3.04 -2.22 -12.98
CA MET A 30 1.60 -2.06 -13.14
C MET A 30 1.09 -2.96 -14.26
N PRO A 31 0.44 -4.11 -13.95
CA PRO A 31 -0.27 -4.88 -14.96
C PRO A 31 -1.49 -4.08 -15.46
N GLU A 32 -2.11 -4.53 -16.54
CA GLU A 32 -3.29 -3.88 -17.14
C GLU A 32 -4.42 -3.62 -16.12
N ASN A 33 -4.61 -4.54 -15.16
CA ASN A 33 -5.58 -4.41 -14.06
C ASN A 33 -4.96 -3.91 -12.73
N GLY A 34 -3.73 -3.42 -12.73
CA GLY A 34 -2.97 -3.06 -11.53
C GLY A 34 -3.63 -1.98 -10.69
N LEU A 35 -4.23 -0.97 -11.34
CA LEU A 35 -4.96 0.11 -10.66
C LEU A 35 -6.20 -0.44 -9.94
N GLU A 36 -6.95 -1.32 -10.57
CA GLU A 36 -8.17 -1.92 -9.99
C GLU A 36 -7.84 -2.78 -8.76
N ILE A 37 -6.79 -3.61 -8.86
CA ILE A 37 -6.32 -4.43 -7.73
C ILE A 37 -5.96 -3.54 -6.52
N THR A 38 -5.24 -2.47 -6.78
CA THR A 38 -4.74 -1.54 -5.75
C THR A 38 -5.86 -0.78 -5.10
N GLN A 39 -6.82 -0.34 -5.91
CA GLN A 39 -8.01 0.34 -5.41
C GLN A 39 -8.80 -0.59 -4.47
N ARG A 40 -8.99 -1.86 -4.84
CA ARG A 40 -9.64 -2.85 -3.96
C ARG A 40 -8.88 -3.06 -2.66
N GLU A 41 -7.54 -3.14 -2.73
CA GLU A 41 -6.68 -3.27 -1.55
C GLU A 41 -6.78 -2.05 -0.63
N HIS A 42 -6.74 -0.83 -1.17
CA HIS A 42 -6.92 0.41 -0.42
C HIS A 42 -8.31 0.53 0.21
N GLU A 43 -9.37 0.13 -0.51
CA GLU A 43 -10.72 0.10 0.02
C GLU A 43 -10.87 -0.89 1.18
N ALA A 44 -10.18 -2.04 1.15
CA ALA A 44 -10.19 -2.99 2.24
C ALA A 44 -9.56 -2.38 3.52
N ILE A 45 -8.43 -1.69 3.37
CA ILE A 45 -7.78 -0.96 4.47
C ILE A 45 -8.72 0.13 5.00
N PHE A 46 -9.28 0.95 4.12
CA PHE A 46 -10.17 2.04 4.50
C PHE A 46 -11.44 1.54 5.22
N LYS A 47 -12.06 0.46 4.73
CA LYS A 47 -13.22 -0.18 5.37
C LYS A 47 -12.89 -0.63 6.80
N ALA A 48 -11.72 -1.21 7.03
CA ALA A 48 -11.30 -1.62 8.37
C ALA A 48 -11.07 -0.41 9.30
N VAL A 49 -10.45 0.66 8.78
CA VAL A 49 -10.24 1.92 9.52
C VAL A 49 -11.59 2.54 9.93
N ILE A 50 -12.55 2.66 9.01
CA ILE A 50 -13.89 3.21 9.30
C ILE A 50 -14.62 2.39 10.37
N LYS A 51 -14.46 1.06 10.34
CA LYS A 51 -15.02 0.15 11.35
C LYS A 51 -14.27 0.16 12.68
N ARG A 52 -13.19 0.96 12.81
CA ARG A 52 -12.27 0.97 13.96
C ARG A 52 -11.66 -0.41 14.27
N ASP A 53 -11.53 -1.25 13.25
CA ASP A 53 -10.92 -2.57 13.35
C ASP A 53 -9.41 -2.48 13.11
N ALA A 54 -8.65 -2.27 14.18
CA ALA A 54 -7.20 -2.14 14.12
C ALA A 54 -6.51 -3.41 13.61
N ILE A 55 -7.00 -4.59 13.99
CA ILE A 55 -6.45 -5.88 13.57
C ILE A 55 -6.73 -6.10 12.07
N GLY A 56 -7.96 -5.82 11.63
CA GLY A 56 -8.35 -5.88 10.23
C GLY A 56 -7.56 -4.92 9.37
N ALA A 57 -7.34 -3.67 9.83
CA ALA A 57 -6.56 -2.68 9.10
C ALA A 57 -5.09 -3.13 8.94
N LYS A 58 -4.49 -3.69 10.00
CA LYS A 58 -3.14 -4.27 9.94
C LYS A 58 -3.07 -5.42 8.92
N ARG A 59 -3.99 -6.39 9.00
CA ARG A 59 -4.03 -7.54 8.07
C ARG A 59 -4.23 -7.12 6.62
N ALA A 60 -5.10 -6.15 6.38
CA ALA A 60 -5.34 -5.60 5.03
C ALA A 60 -4.08 -4.91 4.48
N MET A 61 -3.39 -4.12 5.31
CA MET A 61 -2.12 -3.49 4.93
C MET A 61 -1.03 -4.53 4.63
N GLU A 62 -0.89 -5.57 5.46
CA GLU A 62 0.05 -6.68 5.20
C GLU A 62 -0.25 -7.37 3.87
N THR A 63 -1.53 -7.61 3.58
CA THR A 63 -1.97 -8.22 2.32
C THR A 63 -1.60 -7.34 1.12
N HIS A 64 -1.85 -6.03 1.20
CA HIS A 64 -1.47 -5.05 0.18
C HIS A 64 0.04 -5.05 -0.09
N LEU A 65 0.87 -5.01 0.98
CA LEU A 65 2.32 -5.02 0.84
C LEU A 65 2.85 -6.32 0.22
N LEU A 66 2.32 -7.47 0.62
CA LEU A 66 2.69 -8.77 0.04
C LEU A 66 2.27 -8.88 -1.44
N SER A 67 1.10 -8.35 -1.78
CA SER A 67 0.59 -8.29 -3.14
C SER A 67 1.51 -7.43 -4.04
N LEU A 68 1.91 -6.26 -3.55
CA LEU A 68 2.88 -5.38 -4.20
C LEU A 68 4.24 -6.07 -4.37
N HIS A 69 4.76 -6.71 -3.32
CA HIS A 69 6.04 -7.42 -3.36
C HIS A 69 6.05 -8.53 -4.44
N LYS A 70 4.97 -9.30 -4.56
CA LYS A 70 4.83 -10.32 -5.61
C LYS A 70 4.91 -9.71 -7.02
N ARG A 71 4.21 -8.59 -7.26
CA ARG A 71 4.26 -7.88 -8.54
C ARG A 71 5.66 -7.35 -8.86
N ILE A 72 6.38 -6.83 -7.86
CA ILE A 72 7.77 -6.39 -8.01
C ILE A 72 8.67 -7.55 -8.44
N ILE A 73 8.59 -8.69 -7.76
CA ILE A 73 9.39 -9.87 -8.11
C ILE A 73 9.07 -10.35 -9.53
N GLN A 74 7.79 -10.37 -9.91
CA GLN A 74 7.37 -10.82 -11.24
C GLN A 74 7.88 -9.93 -12.37
N ALA A 75 7.89 -8.60 -12.19
CA ALA A 75 8.37 -7.68 -13.22
C ALA A 75 9.90 -7.55 -13.30
N THR A 76 10.63 -8.14 -12.34
CA THR A 76 12.10 -8.12 -12.30
C THR A 76 12.71 -9.41 -12.88
N LYS A 77 11.88 -10.39 -13.23
CA LYS A 77 12.28 -11.57 -14.00
C LYS A 77 12.22 -11.28 -15.50
#